data_AF-A0A8T0CSJ0-F1
#
_entry.id   AF-A0A8T0CSJ0-F1
#
_cell.length_a   1.000
_cell.length_b   1.000
_cell.length_c   1.000
_cell.angle_alpha   90.00
_cell.angle_beta   90.00
_cell.angle_gamma   90.00
#
_symmetry.space_group_name_H-M   'P 1'
#
loop_
_entity.id
_entity.type
_entity.pdbx_description
1 polymer ?
#
loop_
_entity_poly.entity_id
_entity_poly.type
_entity_poly.pdbx_seq_one_letter_code
_entity_poly.pdbx_strand_id
1 'polypeptide(L)'
;MAFKLAQNFSIWLILVLCTFACASNAASRAFDIPSATKKFEEWMSRHGRDYKDVAEKAKRLKIFSENLRFIEEFNGAANRTYKVGLNKFSDLTNEEFVAAYTGYKLPSSSTRRNSSQVNSFKYQGSDSIPESVDWVKKGAVNPIKNQERCGSCWSFSVVAAVEAITQITSGVLPNLSEQQLIDCATNGNQGCRGGWMDNGFEYIINNHGINSESNYPYVGVDGTCNMQASSVAKAKISDYRDVSPNEDDMLKAVVMQPVSVALDSSGAAFQNYAGGVFIGPCGTNLNHAVTVVGYGTDTDGTKYWLIRNSWDVSWGESGYMRIQRDSGVEGGLCGIASKVSYPIA
;
A
#
# COMPACT_ATOMS: atom_id res chain seq x y z
N MET A 1 -1.50 70.16 65.45
CA MET A 1 -1.95 69.58 64.17
C MET A 1 -0.80 69.62 63.19
N ALA A 2 -0.12 68.49 63.01
CA ALA A 2 0.85 68.26 61.93
C ALA A 2 1.18 66.76 61.89
N PHE A 3 1.25 66.24 60.67
CA PHE A 3 1.60 64.87 60.26
C PHE A 3 3.07 64.50 60.57
N LYS A 4 3.35 63.26 61.00
CA LYS A 4 4.12 62.20 60.27
C LYS A 4 4.72 61.08 61.17
N LEU A 5 4.58 59.85 60.66
CA LEU A 5 5.44 58.65 60.72
C LEU A 5 5.69 57.85 62.03
N ALA A 6 5.32 56.56 62.00
CA ALA A 6 6.21 55.40 62.09
C ALA A 6 5.39 54.11 61.80
N GLN A 7 5.59 53.43 60.66
CA GLN A 7 6.52 52.31 60.40
C GLN A 7 6.00 50.92 60.85
N ASN A 8 5.57 50.14 59.84
CA ASN A 8 5.69 48.69 59.63
C ASN A 8 5.44 47.71 60.80
N PHE A 9 4.35 46.94 60.72
CA PHE A 9 4.38 45.51 61.04
C PHE A 9 3.38 44.74 60.15
N SER A 10 3.93 43.84 59.33
CA SER A 10 3.31 42.62 58.76
C SER A 10 2.08 42.79 57.85
N ILE A 11 2.14 42.76 56.51
CA ILE A 11 2.74 41.77 55.59
C ILE A 11 2.76 40.38 56.23
N TRP A 12 1.69 39.59 56.05
CA TRP A 12 1.67 38.10 56.03
C TRP A 12 0.23 37.57 56.22
N LEU A 13 -0.75 38.04 55.44
CA LEU A 13 -2.06 37.37 55.35
C LEU A 13 -2.88 37.73 54.09
N ILE A 14 -2.21 37.90 52.94
CA ILE A 14 -2.89 38.02 51.61
C ILE A 14 -2.18 37.14 50.57
N LEU A 15 -1.90 35.89 50.94
CA LEU A 15 -1.49 34.83 50.02
C LEU A 15 -2.19 33.58 50.54
N VAL A 16 -2.89 32.85 49.66
CA VAL A 16 -3.62 31.56 49.85
C VAL A 16 -5.14 31.60 49.50
N LEU A 17 -5.67 32.62 48.82
CA LEU A 17 -7.03 32.55 48.24
C LEU A 17 -7.16 33.01 46.78
N CYS A 18 -6.11 32.82 45.97
CA CYS A 18 -6.13 33.08 44.52
C CYS A 18 -5.44 31.97 43.69
N THR A 19 -5.67 30.68 44.00
CA THR A 19 -5.10 29.57 43.22
C THR A 19 -6.11 28.46 42.90
N PHE A 20 -7.36 28.81 42.55
CA PHE A 20 -8.31 27.87 41.95
C PHE A 20 -9.25 28.58 40.96
N ALA A 21 -8.68 29.18 39.92
CA ALA A 21 -9.42 29.55 38.71
C ALA A 21 -8.51 29.70 37.47
N CYS A 22 -7.42 28.92 37.37
CA CYS A 22 -6.95 28.55 36.04
C CYS A 22 -7.85 27.41 35.58
N ALA A 23 -9.04 27.76 35.09
CA ALA A 23 -9.73 26.88 34.17
C ALA A 23 -8.80 26.73 32.97
N SER A 24 -8.06 25.62 32.94
CA SER A 24 -7.44 25.10 31.75
C SER A 24 -8.58 24.88 30.74
N ASN A 25 -8.86 25.90 29.94
CA ASN A 25 -9.55 25.75 28.66
C ASN A 25 -8.59 25.02 27.71
N ALA A 26 -8.25 23.78 28.04
CA ALA A 26 -8.07 22.76 27.03
C ALA A 26 -9.49 22.49 26.50
N ALA A 27 -9.98 23.41 25.66
CA ALA A 27 -11.11 23.11 24.80
C ALA A 27 -10.63 21.93 23.94
N SER A 28 -11.03 20.72 24.31
CA SER A 28 -11.13 19.64 23.35
C SER A 28 -11.91 20.25 22.18
N ARG A 29 -11.30 20.34 20.99
CA ARG A 29 -12.05 20.73 19.81
C ARG A 29 -13.14 19.68 19.65
N ALA A 30 -14.35 20.01 20.09
CA ALA A 30 -15.51 19.19 19.82
C ALA A 30 -15.56 19.04 18.29
N PHE A 31 -15.46 17.80 17.82
CA PHE A 31 -15.48 17.51 16.40
C PHE A 31 -16.80 18.06 15.81
N ASP A 32 -16.69 19.04 14.92
CA ASP A 32 -17.83 19.78 14.40
C ASP A 32 -18.62 18.93 13.40
N ILE A 33 -19.65 18.23 13.90
CA ILE A 33 -20.51 17.30 13.15
C ILE A 33 -21.12 17.95 11.88
N PRO A 34 -21.63 19.20 11.92
CA PRO A 34 -22.01 19.95 10.72
C PRO A 34 -20.91 20.04 9.64
N SER A 35 -19.67 20.30 10.04
CA SER A 35 -18.52 20.39 9.12
C SER A 35 -18.19 19.04 8.49
N ALA A 36 -18.22 17.96 9.29
CA ALA A 36 -17.97 16.60 8.79
C ALA A 36 -19.05 16.12 7.81
N THR A 37 -20.32 16.45 8.07
CA THR A 37 -21.44 16.11 7.16
C THR A 37 -21.26 16.78 5.81
N LYS A 38 -20.91 18.07 5.78
CA LYS A 38 -20.64 18.78 4.52
C LYS A 38 -19.48 18.16 3.74
N LYS A 39 -18.35 17.89 4.42
CA LYS A 39 -17.19 17.24 3.80
C LYS A 39 -17.53 15.85 3.25
N PHE A 40 -18.43 15.13 3.91
CA PHE A 40 -18.90 13.82 3.45
C PHE A 40 -19.73 13.92 2.17
N GLU A 41 -20.66 14.86 2.07
CA GLU A 41 -21.44 15.09 0.84
C GLU A 41 -20.54 15.48 -0.35
N GLU A 42 -19.57 16.36 -0.13
CA GLU A 42 -18.57 16.73 -1.15
C GLU A 42 -17.67 15.55 -1.54
N TRP A 43 -17.28 14.72 -0.57
CA TRP A 43 -16.49 13.52 -0.82
C TRP A 43 -17.29 12.48 -1.61
N MET A 44 -18.56 12.23 -1.26
CA MET A 44 -19.42 11.30 -1.99
C MET A 44 -19.59 11.72 -3.43
N SER A 45 -19.84 13.01 -3.69
CA SER A 45 -19.96 13.53 -5.04
C SER A 45 -18.67 13.34 -5.85
N ARG A 46 -17.50 13.59 -5.26
CA ARG A 46 -16.20 13.40 -5.92
C ARG A 46 -15.88 11.94 -6.24
N HIS A 47 -16.29 11.01 -5.38
CA HIS A 47 -16.01 9.59 -5.52
C HIS A 47 -17.17 8.78 -6.12
N GLY A 48 -18.24 9.45 -6.56
CA GLY A 48 -19.43 8.79 -7.14
C GLY A 48 -20.10 7.82 -6.17
N ARG A 49 -20.11 8.14 -4.87
CA ARG A 49 -20.62 7.25 -3.82
C ARG A 49 -22.12 7.40 -3.68
N ASP A 50 -22.80 6.25 -3.64
CA ASP A 50 -24.22 6.12 -3.32
C ASP A 50 -24.42 4.93 -2.37
N TYR A 51 -25.47 4.99 -1.55
CA TYR A 51 -25.74 3.99 -0.51
C TYR A 51 -27.13 3.42 -0.63
N LYS A 52 -27.26 2.13 -0.28
CA LYS A 52 -28.51 1.37 -0.38
C LYS A 52 -29.70 2.05 0.29
N ASP A 53 -29.48 2.62 1.47
CA ASP A 53 -30.51 3.26 2.27
C ASP A 53 -29.90 4.31 3.22
N VAL A 54 -30.79 5.06 3.88
CA VAL A 54 -30.42 6.12 4.83
C VAL A 54 -29.64 5.58 6.03
N ALA A 55 -29.90 4.33 6.45
CA ALA A 55 -29.21 3.73 7.57
C ALA A 55 -27.74 3.42 7.22
N GLU A 56 -27.49 2.86 6.03
CA GLU A 56 -26.13 2.65 5.51
C GLU A 56 -25.42 4.00 5.30
N LYS A 57 -26.08 5.01 4.73
CA LYS A 57 -25.50 6.36 4.59
C LYS A 57 -25.09 6.94 5.95
N ALA A 58 -25.92 6.80 6.98
CA ALA A 58 -25.62 7.26 8.33
C ALA A 58 -24.44 6.50 8.97
N LYS A 59 -24.37 5.17 8.78
CA LYS A 59 -23.20 4.36 9.20
C LYS A 59 -21.92 4.86 8.53
N ARG A 60 -21.97 5.09 7.22
CA ARG A 60 -20.83 5.52 6.40
C ARG A 60 -20.36 6.92 6.76
N LEU A 61 -21.28 7.84 7.04
CA LEU A 61 -20.95 9.17 7.57
C LEU A 61 -20.22 9.08 8.91
N LYS A 62 -20.63 8.18 9.81
CA LYS A 62 -19.96 7.99 11.10
C LYS A 62 -18.51 7.51 10.89
N ILE A 63 -18.31 6.49 10.06
CA ILE A 63 -16.98 5.96 9.74
C ILE A 63 -16.11 7.03 9.07
N PHE A 64 -16.68 7.76 8.10
CA PHE A 64 -16.01 8.88 7.45
C PHE A 64 -15.58 9.95 8.43
N SER A 65 -16.43 10.28 9.40
CA SER A 65 -16.11 11.26 10.45
C SER A 65 -14.95 10.78 11.34
N GLU A 66 -14.91 9.50 11.66
CA GLU A 66 -13.79 8.89 12.42
C GLU A 66 -12.48 8.93 11.64
N ASN A 67 -12.50 8.58 10.35
CA ASN A 67 -11.33 8.67 9.47
C ASN A 67 -10.87 10.11 9.25
N LEU A 68 -11.81 11.06 9.07
CA LEU A 68 -11.50 12.48 8.96
C LEU A 68 -10.80 12.99 10.22
N ARG A 69 -11.31 12.64 11.41
CA ARG A 69 -10.67 12.99 12.68
C ARG A 69 -9.26 12.41 12.76
N PHE A 70 -9.08 11.13 12.43
CA PHE A 70 -7.76 10.51 12.38
C PHE A 70 -6.81 11.28 11.46
N ILE A 71 -7.27 11.66 10.26
CA ILE A 71 -6.47 12.43 9.30
C ILE A 71 -6.05 13.80 9.85
N GLU A 72 -6.99 14.52 10.46
CA GLU A 72 -6.73 15.85 11.04
C GLU A 72 -5.75 15.77 12.22
N GLU A 73 -5.92 14.78 13.10
CA GLU A 73 -5.00 14.52 14.23
C GLU A 73 -3.62 14.07 13.75
N PHE A 74 -3.56 13.15 12.78
CA PHE A 74 -2.30 12.62 12.26
C PHE A 74 -1.47 13.74 11.62
N ASN A 75 -2.07 14.55 10.77
CA ASN A 75 -1.41 15.64 10.04
C ASN A 75 -1.13 16.87 10.94
N GLY A 76 -1.84 17.00 12.07
CA GLY A 76 -1.63 18.08 13.04
C GLY A 76 -0.45 17.86 14.00
N ALA A 77 0.06 16.62 14.09
CA ALA A 77 1.22 16.30 14.92
C ALA A 77 2.52 16.85 14.32
N ALA A 78 3.48 17.23 15.18
CA ALA A 78 4.79 17.71 14.75
C ALA A 78 5.63 16.60 14.07
N ASN A 79 6.59 17.00 13.23
CA ASN A 79 7.61 16.13 12.61
C ASN A 79 7.06 14.96 11.76
N ARG A 80 5.99 15.18 10.99
CA ARG A 80 5.50 14.19 10.02
C ARG A 80 6.26 14.27 8.69
N THR A 81 6.83 13.14 8.27
CA THR A 81 7.51 12.97 6.96
C THR A 81 6.57 12.55 5.83
N TYR A 82 5.32 12.20 6.17
CA TYR A 82 4.28 11.86 5.21
C TYR A 82 2.90 12.35 5.69
N LYS A 83 1.96 12.36 4.76
CA LYS A 83 0.58 12.82 4.98
C LYS A 83 -0.41 11.70 4.71
N VAL A 84 -1.48 11.73 5.48
CA VAL A 84 -2.70 10.97 5.21
C VAL A 84 -3.80 11.92 4.73
N GLY A 85 -4.80 11.41 4.03
CA GLY A 85 -5.83 12.23 3.42
C GLY A 85 -7.09 11.44 3.09
N LEU A 86 -8.17 12.18 2.80
CA LEU A 86 -9.40 11.58 2.33
C LEU A 86 -9.17 10.98 0.95
N ASN A 87 -9.53 9.72 0.78
CA ASN A 87 -9.43 8.96 -0.47
C ASN A 87 -10.68 8.08 -0.64
N LYS A 88 -10.70 7.20 -1.65
CA LYS A 88 -11.87 6.35 -1.90
C LYS A 88 -12.26 5.44 -0.73
N PHE A 89 -11.36 5.16 0.22
CA PHE A 89 -11.61 4.26 1.36
C PHE A 89 -12.07 4.98 2.63
N SER A 90 -12.27 6.31 2.58
CA SER A 90 -12.55 7.08 3.78
C SER A 90 -13.89 6.76 4.44
N ASP A 91 -14.81 6.04 3.80
CA ASP A 91 -16.06 5.56 4.40
C ASP A 91 -16.00 4.11 4.89
N LEU A 92 -14.82 3.49 4.91
CA LEU A 92 -14.59 2.12 5.38
C LEU A 92 -13.85 2.10 6.72
N THR A 93 -14.23 1.17 7.59
CA THR A 93 -13.35 0.84 8.71
C THR A 93 -12.09 0.15 8.19
N ASN A 94 -11.03 0.14 8.98
CA ASN A 94 -9.79 -0.52 8.59
C ASN A 94 -9.99 -2.04 8.39
N GLU A 95 -10.88 -2.67 9.15
CA GLU A 95 -11.23 -4.09 9.00
C GLU A 95 -12.02 -4.35 7.71
N GLU A 96 -12.99 -3.50 7.38
CA GLU A 96 -13.71 -3.58 6.09
C GLU A 96 -12.75 -3.39 4.91
N PHE A 97 -11.80 -2.47 5.04
CA PHE A 97 -10.77 -2.19 4.05
C PHE A 97 -9.84 -3.40 3.85
N VAL A 98 -9.24 -3.91 4.93
CA VAL A 98 -8.34 -5.07 4.85
C VAL A 98 -9.08 -6.28 4.27
N ALA A 99 -10.29 -6.57 4.75
CA ALA A 99 -11.06 -7.72 4.28
C ALA A 99 -11.44 -7.67 2.79
N ALA A 100 -11.62 -6.48 2.22
CA ALA A 100 -12.12 -6.32 0.85
C ALA A 100 -11.06 -5.98 -0.20
N TYR A 101 -9.96 -5.30 0.19
CA TYR A 101 -8.98 -4.73 -0.75
C TYR A 101 -7.57 -5.31 -0.60
N THR A 102 -7.39 -6.26 0.32
CA THR A 102 -6.15 -7.05 0.41
C THR A 102 -6.45 -8.51 0.03
N GLY A 103 -5.43 -9.35 -0.08
CA GLY A 103 -5.63 -10.71 -0.59
C GLY A 103 -4.36 -11.53 -0.72
N TYR A 104 -3.25 -11.06 -0.19
CA TYR A 104 -2.07 -11.90 -0.14
C TYR A 104 -2.28 -13.04 0.86
N LYS A 105 -1.97 -14.26 0.44
CA LYS A 105 -2.01 -15.45 1.29
C LYS A 105 -0.85 -16.36 0.95
N LEU A 106 0.07 -16.54 1.89
CA LEU A 106 1.13 -17.52 1.76
C LEU A 106 0.53 -18.94 1.86
N PRO A 107 0.71 -19.81 0.85
CA PRO A 107 0.19 -21.17 0.90
C PRO A 107 0.91 -22.02 1.96
N SER A 108 0.25 -23.10 2.39
CA SER A 108 0.81 -24.06 3.35
C SER A 108 2.12 -24.66 2.86
N SER A 109 3.00 -25.01 3.80
CA SER A 109 4.37 -25.47 3.54
C SER A 109 4.47 -26.65 2.57
N SER A 110 3.46 -27.51 2.52
CA SER A 110 3.38 -28.71 1.66
C SER A 110 3.24 -28.44 0.16
N THR A 111 2.88 -27.22 -0.23
CA THR A 111 2.64 -26.84 -1.64
C THR A 111 3.71 -25.91 -2.21
N ARG A 112 4.70 -25.52 -1.40
CA ARG A 112 5.79 -24.65 -1.85
C ARG A 112 6.83 -25.49 -2.59
N ARG A 113 7.29 -25.00 -3.75
CA ARG A 113 8.54 -25.50 -4.35
C ARG A 113 9.63 -25.46 -3.29
N ASN A 114 10.35 -26.57 -3.12
CA ASN A 114 11.49 -26.64 -2.21
C ASN A 114 12.52 -25.58 -2.63
N SER A 115 12.79 -24.60 -1.75
CA SER A 115 13.75 -23.52 -2.05
C SER A 115 15.17 -24.04 -2.32
N SER A 116 15.45 -25.32 -2.02
CA SER A 116 16.71 -26.00 -2.31
C SER A 116 16.96 -26.27 -3.80
N GLN A 117 15.98 -26.06 -4.68
CA GLN A 117 16.15 -26.08 -6.15
C GLN A 117 16.11 -24.70 -6.80
N VAL A 118 15.86 -23.63 -6.04
CA VAL A 118 15.91 -22.26 -6.56
C VAL A 118 17.38 -21.87 -6.61
N ASN A 119 17.93 -21.72 -7.82
CA ASN A 119 19.25 -21.13 -7.99
C ASN A 119 19.29 -19.83 -7.18
N SER A 120 20.18 -19.77 -6.18
CA SER A 120 20.30 -18.62 -5.30
C SER A 120 20.40 -17.35 -6.14
N PHE A 121 19.71 -16.29 -5.70
CA PHE A 121 19.78 -14.98 -6.32
C PHE A 121 21.25 -14.62 -6.60
N LYS A 122 21.58 -14.39 -7.87
CA LYS A 122 22.90 -13.89 -8.29
C LYS A 122 22.68 -12.59 -9.02
N TYR A 123 23.10 -11.50 -8.40
CA TYR A 123 23.16 -10.20 -9.06
C TYR A 123 24.15 -10.28 -10.22
N GLN A 124 23.68 -9.93 -11.42
CA GLN A 124 24.49 -9.93 -12.64
C GLN A 124 24.85 -8.51 -13.14
N GLY A 125 24.57 -7.48 -12.34
CA GLY A 125 24.91 -6.09 -12.67
C GLY A 125 26.35 -5.72 -12.32
N SER A 126 26.79 -4.54 -12.76
CA SER A 126 28.09 -3.96 -12.37
C SER A 126 28.17 -3.72 -10.86
N ASP A 127 29.37 -3.71 -10.30
CA ASP A 127 29.64 -3.50 -8.86
C ASP A 127 29.00 -2.21 -8.29
N SER A 128 28.71 -1.20 -9.12
CA SER A 128 28.01 0.00 -8.70
C SER A 128 26.48 -0.11 -8.84
N ILE A 129 25.78 -0.12 -7.70
CA ILE A 129 24.32 0.04 -7.63
C ILE A 129 23.96 1.52 -7.85
N PRO A 130 23.08 1.88 -8.80
CA PRO A 130 22.65 3.26 -9.00
C PRO A 130 22.01 3.86 -7.74
N GLU A 131 22.14 5.18 -7.54
CA GLU A 131 21.52 5.86 -6.38
C GLU A 131 19.99 5.81 -6.41
N SER A 132 19.40 5.79 -7.61
CA SER A 132 17.96 5.66 -7.81
C SER A 132 17.64 4.89 -9.08
N VAL A 133 16.49 4.22 -9.07
CA VAL A 133 15.89 3.56 -10.23
C VAL A 133 14.40 3.87 -10.23
N ASP A 134 13.87 4.22 -11.39
CA ASP A 134 12.44 4.47 -11.60
C ASP A 134 12.02 3.79 -12.92
N TRP A 135 11.40 2.61 -12.80
CA TRP A 135 10.95 1.84 -13.95
C TRP A 135 9.72 2.45 -14.62
N VAL A 136 8.99 3.32 -13.92
CA VAL A 136 7.88 4.10 -14.51
C VAL A 136 8.45 5.06 -15.54
N LYS A 137 9.48 5.85 -15.17
CA LYS A 137 10.16 6.76 -16.10
C LYS A 137 10.89 6.05 -17.24
N LYS A 138 11.32 4.80 -17.03
CA LYS A 138 11.91 3.94 -18.08
C LYS A 138 10.86 3.30 -19.00
N GLY A 139 9.57 3.56 -18.79
CA GLY A 139 8.50 3.05 -19.65
C GLY A 139 8.20 1.57 -19.49
N ALA A 140 8.59 0.95 -18.36
CA ALA A 140 8.39 -0.48 -18.09
C ALA A 140 7.18 -0.77 -17.17
N VAL A 141 6.29 0.20 -16.99
CA VAL A 141 5.15 0.08 -16.07
C VAL A 141 3.90 0.70 -16.73
N ASN A 142 2.83 -0.10 -16.85
CA ASN A 142 1.53 0.37 -17.36
C ASN A 142 0.86 1.40 -16.43
N PRO A 143 -0.22 2.10 -16.85
CA PRO A 143 -1.04 2.91 -15.95
C PRO A 143 -1.57 2.12 -14.73
N ILE A 144 -1.83 2.81 -13.61
CA ILE A 144 -2.39 2.19 -12.39
C ILE A 144 -3.79 1.60 -12.69
N LYS A 145 -4.04 0.41 -12.15
CA LYS A 145 -5.32 -0.31 -12.24
C LYS A 145 -6.05 -0.33 -10.88
N ASN A 146 -7.25 -0.88 -10.85
CA ASN A 146 -8.08 -1.03 -9.65
C ASN A 146 -8.54 -2.50 -9.48
N GLN A 147 -8.16 -3.14 -8.37
CA GLN A 147 -8.59 -4.50 -8.03
C GLN A 147 -10.01 -4.56 -7.46
N GLU A 148 -10.67 -3.41 -7.28
CA GLU A 148 -12.00 -3.33 -6.69
C GLU A 148 -12.12 -4.10 -5.36
N ARG A 149 -13.30 -4.66 -5.05
CA ARG A 149 -13.57 -5.42 -3.82
C ARG A 149 -13.29 -6.92 -4.01
N CYS A 150 -12.11 -7.23 -4.54
CA CYS A 150 -11.63 -8.59 -4.76
C CYS A 150 -10.22 -8.71 -4.21
N GLY A 151 -9.94 -9.76 -3.42
CA GLY A 151 -8.61 -10.03 -2.86
C GLY A 151 -7.62 -10.57 -3.89
N SER A 152 -7.45 -9.83 -4.99
CA SER A 152 -6.67 -10.22 -6.17
C SER A 152 -5.35 -9.47 -6.30
N CYS A 153 -4.93 -8.72 -5.28
CA CYS A 153 -3.66 -7.98 -5.27
C CYS A 153 -2.44 -8.84 -5.69
N TRP A 154 -2.45 -10.13 -5.36
CA TRP A 154 -1.43 -11.10 -5.79
C TRP A 154 -1.35 -11.22 -7.32
N SER A 155 -2.49 -11.22 -8.02
CA SER A 155 -2.58 -11.29 -9.48
C SER A 155 -2.05 -9.99 -10.10
N PHE A 156 -2.46 -8.83 -9.57
CA PHE A 156 -1.96 -7.53 -10.03
C PHE A 156 -0.43 -7.39 -9.85
N SER A 157 0.10 -7.88 -8.73
CA SER A 157 1.54 -7.86 -8.47
C SER A 157 2.31 -8.72 -9.47
N VAL A 158 1.82 -9.92 -9.78
CA VAL A 158 2.39 -10.84 -10.77
C VAL A 158 2.35 -10.21 -12.17
N VAL A 159 1.18 -9.74 -12.60
CA VAL A 159 0.98 -9.15 -13.92
C VAL A 159 1.92 -7.98 -14.13
N ALA A 160 2.00 -7.03 -13.18
CA ALA A 160 2.89 -5.88 -13.31
C ALA A 160 4.37 -6.27 -13.45
N ALA A 161 4.83 -7.33 -12.75
CA ALA A 161 6.19 -7.82 -12.89
C ALA A 161 6.44 -8.50 -14.25
N VAL A 162 5.46 -9.26 -14.77
CA VAL A 162 5.55 -9.92 -16.10
C VAL A 162 5.50 -8.90 -17.24
N GLU A 163 4.64 -7.88 -17.15
CA GLU A 163 4.60 -6.77 -18.09
C GLU A 163 5.95 -6.06 -18.16
N ALA A 164 6.54 -5.77 -16.99
CA ALA A 164 7.81 -5.08 -16.91
C ALA A 164 8.97 -5.89 -17.51
N ILE A 165 9.11 -7.17 -17.17
CA ILE A 165 10.19 -7.98 -17.74
C ILE A 165 10.02 -8.19 -19.25
N THR A 166 8.77 -8.27 -19.72
CA THR A 166 8.46 -8.33 -21.17
C THR A 166 8.92 -7.06 -21.86
N GLN A 167 8.65 -5.89 -21.29
CA GLN A 167 9.13 -4.62 -21.82
C GLN A 167 10.66 -4.54 -21.82
N ILE A 168 11.30 -4.93 -20.73
CA ILE A 168 12.77 -4.86 -20.58
C ILE A 168 13.47 -5.74 -21.62
N THR A 169 12.92 -6.91 -21.94
CA THR A 169 13.57 -7.89 -22.83
C THR A 169 13.17 -7.76 -24.30
N SER A 170 11.93 -7.36 -24.59
CA SER A 170 11.41 -7.30 -25.97
C SER A 170 11.20 -5.88 -26.49
N GLY A 171 11.18 -4.87 -25.63
CA GLY A 171 10.82 -3.50 -25.98
C GLY A 171 9.32 -3.27 -26.21
N VAL A 172 8.47 -4.27 -25.96
CA VAL A 172 7.00 -4.15 -25.98
C VAL A 172 6.43 -4.24 -24.56
N LEU A 173 5.64 -3.24 -24.16
CA LEU A 173 4.91 -3.22 -22.89
C LEU A 173 3.47 -3.72 -23.12
N PRO A 174 3.18 -5.02 -22.86
CA PRO A 174 1.82 -5.53 -23.00
C PRO A 174 0.94 -5.05 -21.84
N ASN A 175 -0.37 -4.99 -22.06
CA ASN A 175 -1.37 -4.90 -20.99
C ASN A 175 -1.98 -6.30 -20.79
N LEU A 176 -1.59 -6.99 -19.72
CA LEU A 176 -1.91 -8.40 -19.45
C LEU A 176 -3.10 -8.54 -18.51
N SER A 177 -3.72 -9.73 -18.54
CA SER A 177 -4.97 -10.02 -17.82
C SER A 177 -4.73 -10.51 -16.40
N GLU A 178 -5.12 -9.72 -15.40
CA GLU A 178 -5.20 -10.18 -14.02
C GLU A 178 -6.29 -11.24 -13.82
N GLN A 179 -7.39 -11.15 -14.59
CA GLN A 179 -8.54 -12.05 -14.47
C GLN A 179 -8.20 -13.48 -14.87
N GLN A 180 -7.34 -13.68 -15.88
CA GLN A 180 -6.88 -15.02 -16.25
C GLN A 180 -6.21 -15.71 -15.05
N LEU A 181 -5.37 -15.01 -14.29
CA LEU A 181 -4.75 -15.60 -13.11
C LEU A 181 -5.80 -15.92 -12.03
N ILE A 182 -6.74 -15.01 -11.79
CA ILE A 182 -7.83 -15.19 -10.81
C ILE A 182 -8.62 -16.46 -11.10
N ASP A 183 -8.98 -16.67 -12.36
CA ASP A 183 -9.85 -17.77 -12.78
C ASP A 183 -9.10 -19.10 -12.98
N CYS A 184 -7.81 -19.05 -13.37
CA CYS A 184 -7.09 -20.23 -13.84
C CYS A 184 -5.93 -20.68 -12.95
N ALA A 185 -5.31 -19.80 -12.16
CA ALA A 185 -4.13 -20.14 -11.35
C ALA A 185 -4.50 -20.81 -10.02
N THR A 186 -5.30 -21.88 -10.05
CA THR A 186 -5.93 -22.48 -8.85
C THR A 186 -5.01 -23.37 -8.01
N ASN A 187 -3.73 -23.51 -8.38
CA ASN A 187 -2.77 -24.29 -7.60
C ASN A 187 -2.28 -23.48 -6.39
N GLY A 188 -3.05 -23.50 -5.31
CA GLY A 188 -2.75 -22.80 -4.06
C GLY A 188 -3.33 -21.38 -3.97
N ASN A 189 -3.65 -20.73 -5.09
CA ASN A 189 -4.41 -19.47 -5.08
C ASN A 189 -5.91 -19.73 -5.15
N GLN A 190 -6.69 -18.79 -4.61
CA GLN A 190 -8.13 -18.92 -4.37
C GLN A 190 -8.87 -17.72 -4.96
N GLY A 191 -8.43 -17.23 -6.12
CA GLY A 191 -9.02 -16.09 -6.82
C GLY A 191 -9.13 -14.84 -5.93
N CYS A 192 -10.34 -14.29 -5.79
CA CYS A 192 -10.67 -13.16 -4.93
C CYS A 192 -10.58 -13.44 -3.43
N ARG A 193 -10.44 -14.70 -3.01
CA ARG A 193 -10.15 -15.05 -1.62
C ARG A 193 -8.67 -15.01 -1.30
N GLY A 194 -7.83 -14.68 -2.27
CA GLY A 194 -6.41 -14.43 -2.07
C GLY A 194 -5.48 -15.48 -2.65
N GLY A 195 -4.20 -15.14 -2.68
CA GLY A 195 -3.17 -15.96 -3.32
C GLY A 195 -1.76 -15.44 -3.09
N TRP A 196 -0.82 -16.14 -3.70
CA TRP A 196 0.62 -15.95 -3.63
C TRP A 196 1.18 -15.76 -5.04
N MET A 197 2.16 -14.85 -5.15
CA MET A 197 2.68 -14.42 -6.46
C MET A 197 3.38 -15.55 -7.21
N ASP A 198 4.15 -16.40 -6.52
CA ASP A 198 4.88 -17.48 -7.19
C ASP A 198 3.96 -18.51 -7.84
N ASN A 199 2.80 -18.80 -7.24
CA ASN A 199 1.81 -19.68 -7.85
C ASN A 199 1.25 -19.06 -9.14
N GLY A 200 1.15 -17.73 -9.19
CA GLY A 200 0.80 -16.99 -10.39
C GLY A 200 1.89 -17.11 -11.46
N PHE A 201 3.17 -16.92 -11.11
CA PHE A 201 4.28 -17.14 -12.04
C PHE A 201 4.34 -18.59 -12.53
N GLU A 202 4.21 -19.57 -11.64
CA GLU A 202 4.22 -21.00 -11.99
C GLU A 202 3.06 -21.36 -12.92
N TYR A 203 1.86 -20.80 -12.70
CA TYR A 203 0.76 -20.94 -13.65
C TYR A 203 1.13 -20.42 -15.04
N ILE A 204 1.72 -19.22 -15.16
CA ILE A 204 2.08 -18.65 -16.47
C ILE A 204 3.09 -19.55 -17.20
N ILE A 205 4.06 -20.11 -16.48
CA ILE A 205 5.06 -21.05 -17.04
C ILE A 205 4.35 -22.30 -17.58
N ASN A 206 3.52 -22.93 -16.74
CA ASN A 206 2.83 -24.18 -17.07
C ASN A 206 1.76 -24.01 -18.14
N ASN A 207 1.10 -22.85 -18.20
CA ASN A 207 0.13 -22.48 -19.22
C ASN A 207 0.79 -22.04 -20.54
N HIS A 208 2.12 -21.93 -20.57
CA HIS A 208 2.90 -21.43 -21.70
C HIS A 208 2.58 -19.97 -22.09
N GLY A 209 2.22 -19.16 -21.10
CA GLY A 209 2.01 -17.72 -21.23
C GLY A 209 0.71 -17.22 -20.59
N ILE A 210 0.48 -15.93 -20.77
CA ILE A 210 -0.67 -15.20 -20.26
C ILE A 210 -1.22 -14.28 -21.35
N ASN A 211 -2.54 -14.13 -21.40
CA ASN A 211 -3.24 -13.33 -22.40
C ASN A 211 -3.31 -11.83 -21.99
N SER A 212 -3.74 -10.99 -22.93
CA SER A 212 -3.95 -9.57 -22.71
C SER A 212 -5.27 -9.26 -22.00
N GLU A 213 -5.29 -8.14 -21.28
CA GLU A 213 -6.48 -7.57 -20.65
C GLU A 213 -7.65 -7.44 -21.64
N SER A 214 -7.39 -7.01 -22.88
CA SER A 214 -8.45 -6.85 -23.90
C SER A 214 -9.16 -8.14 -24.30
N ASN A 215 -8.50 -9.30 -24.14
CA ASN A 215 -9.02 -10.60 -24.54
C ASN A 215 -9.58 -11.40 -23.35
N TYR A 216 -9.15 -11.05 -22.14
CA TYR A 216 -9.64 -11.63 -20.90
C TYR A 216 -9.79 -10.49 -19.87
N PRO A 217 -10.84 -9.66 -19.98
CA PRO A 217 -10.97 -8.45 -19.18
C PRO A 217 -11.17 -8.71 -17.70
N TYR A 218 -10.71 -7.75 -16.88
CA TYR A 218 -10.96 -7.74 -15.45
C TYR A 218 -12.43 -7.54 -15.11
N VAL A 219 -13.00 -8.47 -14.33
CA VAL A 219 -14.38 -8.38 -13.82
C VAL A 219 -14.44 -8.27 -12.29
N GLY A 220 -13.34 -8.51 -11.59
CA GLY A 220 -13.24 -8.31 -10.13
C GLY A 220 -14.06 -9.30 -9.30
N VAL A 221 -14.31 -10.48 -9.84
CA VAL A 221 -14.98 -11.61 -9.18
C VAL A 221 -14.38 -12.92 -9.66
N ASP A 222 -14.57 -14.00 -8.91
CA ASP A 222 -14.16 -15.35 -9.34
C ASP A 222 -14.99 -15.80 -10.55
N GLY A 223 -14.32 -16.20 -11.62
CA GLY A 223 -14.90 -16.79 -12.82
C GLY A 223 -14.51 -18.26 -13.01
N THR A 224 -15.01 -18.85 -14.10
CA THR A 224 -14.50 -20.14 -14.59
C THR A 224 -13.38 -19.86 -15.58
N CYS A 225 -12.25 -20.56 -15.46
CA CYS A 225 -11.14 -20.43 -16.39
C CYS A 225 -11.59 -20.61 -17.85
N ASN A 226 -11.49 -19.53 -18.64
CA ASN A 226 -11.76 -19.60 -20.07
C ASN A 226 -10.56 -20.22 -20.79
N MET A 227 -10.61 -21.54 -21.01
CA MET A 227 -9.53 -22.31 -21.63
C MET A 227 -9.18 -21.85 -23.05
N GLN A 228 -10.15 -21.35 -23.81
CA GLN A 228 -9.88 -20.84 -25.16
C GLN A 228 -9.08 -19.55 -25.08
N ALA A 229 -9.50 -18.59 -24.25
CA ALA A 229 -8.79 -17.35 -24.05
C ALA A 229 -7.41 -17.58 -23.41
N SER A 230 -7.31 -18.46 -22.41
CA SER A 230 -6.04 -18.72 -21.71
C SER A 230 -4.97 -19.38 -22.58
N SER A 231 -5.37 -20.05 -23.67
CA SER A 231 -4.44 -20.64 -24.65
C SER A 231 -3.71 -19.61 -25.54
N VAL A 232 -4.17 -18.36 -25.58
CA VAL A 232 -3.59 -17.30 -26.41
C VAL A 232 -2.59 -16.46 -25.59
N ALA A 233 -1.31 -16.80 -25.68
CA ALA A 233 -0.25 -16.09 -24.98
C ALA A 233 0.11 -14.74 -25.66
N LYS A 234 0.13 -13.67 -24.86
CA LYS A 234 0.64 -12.32 -25.23
C LYS A 234 1.98 -12.01 -24.55
N ALA A 235 2.28 -12.65 -23.43
CA ALA A 235 3.59 -12.67 -22.82
C ALA A 235 3.88 -14.08 -22.28
N LYS A 236 5.17 -14.39 -22.12
CA LYS A 236 5.66 -15.64 -21.55
C LYS A 236 6.82 -15.34 -20.61
N ILE A 237 6.99 -16.20 -19.62
CA ILE A 237 8.14 -16.23 -18.73
C ILE A 237 8.66 -17.67 -18.70
N SER A 238 9.96 -17.84 -18.55
CA SER A 238 10.63 -19.14 -18.55
C SER A 238 10.80 -19.71 -17.13
N ASP A 239 10.94 -18.85 -16.12
CA ASP A 239 11.09 -19.22 -14.72
C ASP A 239 10.71 -18.04 -13.80
N TYR A 240 10.84 -18.20 -12.49
CA TYR A 240 10.84 -17.11 -11.52
C TYR A 240 11.87 -17.36 -10.42
N ARG A 241 12.20 -16.32 -9.65
CA ARG A 241 13.16 -16.40 -8.54
C ARG A 241 12.65 -15.70 -7.30
N ASP A 242 12.82 -16.37 -6.18
CA ASP A 242 12.76 -15.76 -4.85
C ASP A 242 14.05 -15.01 -4.55
N VAL A 243 13.90 -13.87 -3.87
CA VAL A 243 15.02 -13.11 -3.32
C VAL A 243 15.12 -13.41 -1.84
N SER A 244 16.35 -13.48 -1.32
CA SER A 244 16.61 -13.59 0.11
C SER A 244 15.84 -12.51 0.88
N PRO A 245 15.34 -12.79 2.10
CA PRO A 245 14.46 -11.87 2.83
C PRO A 245 15.23 -10.70 3.48
N ASN A 246 15.90 -9.87 2.67
CA ASN A 246 16.69 -8.71 3.10
C ASN A 246 16.65 -7.57 2.06
N GLU A 247 16.84 -6.33 2.52
CA GLU A 247 16.77 -5.14 1.65
C GLU A 247 17.93 -5.05 0.64
N ASP A 248 19.11 -5.60 0.96
CA ASP A 248 20.29 -5.54 0.07
C ASP A 248 20.10 -6.38 -1.21
N ASP A 249 19.57 -7.59 -1.08
CA ASP A 249 19.30 -8.46 -2.21
C ASP A 249 18.06 -8.00 -2.96
N MET A 250 17.05 -7.48 -2.26
CA MET A 250 15.91 -6.81 -2.89
C MET A 250 16.36 -5.61 -3.72
N LEU A 251 17.29 -4.79 -3.22
CA LEU A 251 17.84 -3.64 -3.94
C LEU A 251 18.47 -4.08 -5.26
N LYS A 252 19.34 -5.09 -5.21
CA LYS A 252 19.97 -5.67 -6.40
C LYS A 252 18.96 -6.23 -7.38
N ALA A 253 17.86 -6.82 -6.90
CA ALA A 253 16.78 -7.30 -7.76
C ALA A 253 16.02 -6.14 -8.44
N VAL A 254 15.67 -5.10 -7.69
CA VAL A 254 14.97 -3.91 -8.21
C VAL A 254 15.81 -3.13 -9.23
N VAL A 255 17.14 -3.17 -9.12
CA VAL A 255 18.06 -2.62 -10.13
C VAL A 255 17.88 -3.30 -11.49
N MET A 256 17.59 -4.60 -11.50
CA MET A 256 17.45 -5.38 -12.73
C MET A 256 16.06 -5.23 -13.36
N GLN A 257 15.00 -5.21 -12.54
CA GLN A 257 13.61 -5.15 -12.98
C GLN A 257 12.65 -4.84 -11.82
N PRO A 258 11.40 -4.45 -12.06
CA PRO A 258 10.35 -4.46 -11.04
C PRO A 258 10.15 -5.85 -10.42
N VAL A 259 9.91 -5.89 -9.11
CA VAL A 259 9.75 -7.13 -8.34
C VAL A 259 8.42 -7.17 -7.60
N SER A 260 7.81 -8.34 -7.51
CA SER A 260 6.61 -8.59 -6.70
C SER A 260 7.00 -8.71 -5.23
N VAL A 261 6.27 -8.03 -4.36
CA VAL A 261 6.51 -8.08 -2.90
C VAL A 261 5.20 -8.23 -2.13
N ALA A 262 5.29 -8.79 -0.93
CA ALA A 262 4.22 -8.73 0.05
C ALA A 262 4.58 -7.82 1.22
N LEU A 263 3.58 -7.14 1.77
CA LEU A 263 3.72 -6.23 2.90
C LEU A 263 2.49 -6.26 3.80
N ASP A 264 2.62 -5.71 5.01
CA ASP A 264 1.51 -5.40 5.89
C ASP A 264 0.91 -4.03 5.55
N SER A 265 -0.33 -4.03 5.06
CA SER A 265 -1.10 -2.84 4.75
C SER A 265 -2.24 -2.57 5.76
N SER A 266 -2.25 -3.26 6.90
CA SER A 266 -3.35 -3.22 7.88
C SER A 266 -3.47 -1.91 8.68
N GLY A 267 -2.58 -0.95 8.48
CA GLY A 267 -2.56 0.28 9.27
C GLY A 267 -3.54 1.33 8.73
N ALA A 268 -4.25 2.02 9.62
CA ALA A 268 -5.12 3.16 9.24
C ALA A 268 -4.35 4.26 8.47
N ALA A 269 -3.06 4.46 8.78
CA ALA A 269 -2.21 5.38 8.04
C ALA A 269 -1.88 4.88 6.62
N PHE A 270 -1.82 3.57 6.41
CA PHE A 270 -1.64 2.96 5.10
C PHE A 270 -2.93 3.08 4.27
N GLN A 271 -4.09 2.75 4.86
CA GLN A 271 -5.41 2.93 4.25
C GLN A 271 -5.59 4.38 3.76
N ASN A 272 -5.23 5.36 4.59
CA ASN A 272 -5.43 6.78 4.31
C ASN A 272 -4.19 7.48 3.72
N TYR A 273 -3.16 6.76 3.26
CA TYR A 273 -1.95 7.38 2.73
C TYR A 273 -2.25 8.32 1.56
N ALA A 274 -1.62 9.51 1.57
CA ALA A 274 -1.80 10.53 0.55
C ALA A 274 -0.48 11.00 -0.10
N GLY A 275 0.66 10.90 0.59
CA GLY A 275 1.96 11.24 0.01
C GLY A 275 3.08 11.44 1.03
N GLY A 276 4.32 11.53 0.54
CA GLY A 276 5.54 11.56 1.36
C GLY A 276 6.13 10.17 1.61
N VAL A 277 7.29 10.09 2.26
CA VAL A 277 7.90 8.79 2.58
C VAL A 277 7.23 8.18 3.81
N PHE A 278 6.50 7.09 3.61
CA PHE A 278 5.81 6.37 4.65
C PHE A 278 6.81 5.68 5.60
N ILE A 279 6.69 6.00 6.88
CA ILE A 279 7.56 5.50 7.96
C ILE A 279 6.81 4.65 8.99
N GLY A 280 5.60 4.18 8.65
CA GLY A 280 4.72 3.44 9.56
C GLY A 280 3.80 4.35 10.39
N PRO A 281 3.02 3.77 11.33
CA PRO A 281 3.17 2.41 11.83
C PRO A 281 2.61 1.33 10.89
N CYS A 282 3.26 0.17 10.89
CA CYS A 282 2.82 -1.09 10.27
C CYS A 282 3.56 -2.26 10.97
N GLY A 283 2.99 -3.47 10.93
CA GLY A 283 3.63 -4.68 11.42
C GLY A 283 4.34 -5.45 10.30
N THR A 284 4.51 -6.75 10.50
CA THR A 284 5.07 -7.68 9.49
C THR A 284 4.11 -8.82 9.17
N ASN A 285 2.83 -8.67 9.52
CA ASN A 285 1.75 -9.61 9.19
C ASN A 285 1.29 -9.36 7.75
N LEU A 286 2.06 -9.90 6.80
CA LEU A 286 1.87 -9.67 5.37
C LEU A 286 0.46 -10.06 4.93
N ASN A 287 -0.25 -9.13 4.30
CA ASN A 287 -1.64 -9.30 3.87
C ASN A 287 -1.94 -8.71 2.49
N HIS A 288 -1.02 -7.94 1.91
CA HIS A 288 -1.17 -7.30 0.62
C HIS A 288 0.04 -7.53 -0.27
N ALA A 289 -0.20 -7.64 -1.58
CA ALA A 289 0.84 -7.83 -2.58
C ALA A 289 0.87 -6.63 -3.54
N VAL A 290 2.06 -6.08 -3.74
CA VAL A 290 2.32 -4.92 -4.60
C VAL A 290 3.55 -5.17 -5.45
N THR A 291 3.91 -4.22 -6.32
CA THR A 291 5.14 -4.31 -7.10
C THR A 291 6.05 -3.15 -6.74
N VAL A 292 7.31 -3.45 -6.40
CA VAL A 292 8.33 -2.41 -6.25
C VAL A 292 8.88 -2.09 -7.63
N VAL A 293 8.66 -0.86 -8.06
CA VAL A 293 8.98 -0.37 -9.41
C VAL A 293 10.16 0.61 -9.39
N GLY A 294 10.82 0.75 -8.24
CA GLY A 294 11.96 1.64 -8.11
C GLY A 294 12.37 1.89 -6.66
N TYR A 295 13.37 2.74 -6.52
CA TYR A 295 13.84 3.26 -5.24
C TYR A 295 14.55 4.60 -5.46
N GLY A 296 14.72 5.35 -4.39
CA GLY A 296 15.48 6.59 -4.42
C GLY A 296 15.73 7.14 -3.04
N THR A 297 16.00 8.44 -3.00
CA THR A 297 16.21 9.24 -1.79
C THR A 297 15.37 10.50 -1.92
N ASP A 298 14.58 10.81 -0.90
CA ASP A 298 13.77 12.04 -0.87
C ASP A 298 14.65 13.26 -0.56
N THR A 299 14.09 14.47 -0.71
CA THR A 299 14.84 15.72 -0.55
C THR A 299 15.44 15.92 0.85
N ASP A 300 14.91 15.23 1.86
CA ASP A 300 15.40 15.26 3.24
C ASP A 300 16.46 14.18 3.53
N GLY A 301 16.86 13.39 2.53
CA GLY A 301 17.80 12.30 2.66
C GLY A 301 17.16 10.95 3.00
N THR A 302 15.84 10.88 3.19
CA THR A 302 15.15 9.62 3.51
C THR A 302 15.11 8.71 2.27
N LYS A 303 15.76 7.55 2.35
CA LYS A 303 15.69 6.53 1.30
C LYS A 303 14.32 5.89 1.25
N TYR A 304 13.84 5.55 0.05
CA TYR A 304 12.55 4.90 -0.13
C TYR A 304 12.55 3.83 -1.22
N TRP A 305 11.64 2.88 -1.08
CA TRP A 305 11.10 2.04 -2.13
C TRP A 305 9.91 2.74 -2.79
N LEU A 306 9.83 2.71 -4.13
CA LEU A 306 8.66 3.17 -4.88
C LEU A 306 7.78 1.97 -5.20
N ILE A 307 6.62 1.90 -4.55
CA ILE A 307 5.64 0.83 -4.79
C ILE A 307 4.54 1.28 -5.74
N ARG A 308 4.14 0.37 -6.62
CA ARG A 308 2.94 0.43 -7.45
C ARG A 308 1.84 -0.36 -6.75
N ASN A 309 0.73 0.30 -6.43
CA ASN A 309 -0.44 -0.35 -5.84
C ASN A 309 -1.51 -0.63 -6.91
N SER A 310 -2.62 -1.28 -6.51
CA SER A 310 -3.74 -1.68 -7.37
C SER A 310 -5.09 -1.14 -6.87
N TRP A 311 -5.08 0.04 -6.26
CA TRP A 311 -6.25 0.66 -5.63
C TRP A 311 -6.74 1.92 -6.35
N ASP A 312 -6.46 2.04 -7.65
CA ASP A 312 -6.67 3.23 -8.47
C ASP A 312 -5.80 4.45 -8.10
N VAL A 313 -5.93 5.51 -8.91
CA VAL A 313 -5.14 6.74 -8.82
C VAL A 313 -5.60 7.70 -7.71
N SER A 314 -6.76 7.44 -7.09
CA SER A 314 -7.27 8.26 -5.98
C SER A 314 -6.65 7.91 -4.63
N TRP A 315 -5.92 6.80 -4.55
CA TRP A 315 -5.15 6.40 -3.37
C TRP A 315 -3.67 6.81 -3.52
N GLY A 316 -3.06 7.31 -2.45
CA GLY A 316 -1.64 7.64 -2.41
C GLY A 316 -1.20 8.69 -3.43
N GLU A 317 0.04 8.55 -3.90
CA GLU A 317 0.65 9.44 -4.90
C GLU A 317 0.24 8.98 -6.30
N SER A 318 -1.03 9.19 -6.67
CA SER A 318 -1.62 8.71 -7.93
C SER A 318 -1.52 7.19 -8.12
N GLY A 319 -1.79 6.42 -7.06
CA GLY A 319 -1.70 4.96 -7.04
C GLY A 319 -0.35 4.39 -6.60
N TYR A 320 0.63 5.25 -6.35
CA TYR A 320 1.95 4.88 -5.86
C TYR A 320 2.12 5.26 -4.39
N MET A 321 3.14 4.67 -3.75
CA MET A 321 3.57 5.05 -2.43
C MET A 321 5.09 4.94 -2.33
N ARG A 322 5.70 5.88 -1.61
CA ARG A 322 7.10 5.79 -1.20
C ARG A 322 7.15 5.24 0.22
N ILE A 323 7.78 4.08 0.40
CA ILE A 323 7.94 3.43 1.71
C ILE A 323 9.41 3.52 2.12
N GLN A 324 9.68 3.88 3.37
CA GLN A 324 11.06 4.02 3.86
C GLN A 324 11.87 2.73 3.64
N ARG A 325 13.05 2.90 3.06
CA ARG A 325 14.10 1.88 2.91
C ARG A 325 15.19 2.12 3.94
N ASP A 326 15.90 1.07 4.34
CA ASP A 326 16.96 1.09 5.34
C ASP A 326 16.45 1.58 6.70
N SER A 327 15.24 1.16 7.08
CA SER A 327 14.60 1.55 8.36
C SER A 327 15.20 0.84 9.58
N GLY A 328 16.05 -0.17 9.35
CA GLY A 328 16.62 -1.04 10.39
C GLY A 328 15.67 -2.15 10.86
N VAL A 329 14.48 -2.28 10.26
CA VAL A 329 13.54 -3.37 10.53
C VAL A 329 13.95 -4.61 9.73
N GLU A 330 14.08 -5.76 10.39
CA GLU A 330 14.35 -7.03 9.71
C GLU A 330 13.23 -7.34 8.71
N GLY A 331 13.61 -7.69 7.47
CA GLY A 331 12.65 -7.87 6.37
C GLY A 331 12.05 -6.56 5.83
N GLY A 332 12.61 -5.40 6.19
CA GLY A 332 12.19 -4.07 5.72
C GLY A 332 10.94 -3.54 6.43
N LEU A 333 10.70 -2.22 6.32
CA LEU A 333 9.49 -1.60 6.89
C LEU A 333 8.23 -2.27 6.30
N CYS A 334 7.26 -2.58 7.16
CA CYS A 334 6.05 -3.34 6.82
C CYS A 334 6.30 -4.78 6.33
N GLY A 335 7.51 -5.31 6.50
CA GLY A 335 7.92 -6.61 5.99
C GLY A 335 8.14 -6.67 4.48
N ILE A 336 8.27 -5.52 3.80
CA ILE A 336 8.32 -5.40 2.33
C ILE A 336 9.41 -6.25 1.66
N ALA A 337 10.53 -6.50 2.34
CA ALA A 337 11.64 -7.32 1.85
C ALA A 337 11.58 -8.78 2.32
N SER A 338 10.48 -9.23 2.93
CA SER A 338 10.38 -10.58 3.52
C SER A 338 9.95 -11.66 2.51
N LYS A 339 9.22 -11.24 1.47
CA LYS A 339 8.59 -12.09 0.47
C LYS A 339 8.65 -11.39 -0.88
N VAL A 340 9.79 -11.58 -1.56
CA VAL A 340 10.13 -10.89 -2.79
C VAL A 340 10.41 -11.93 -3.86
N SER A 341 9.74 -11.82 -5.00
CA SER A 341 10.01 -12.67 -6.15
C SER A 341 9.86 -11.90 -7.47
N TYR A 342 10.51 -12.39 -8.52
CA TYR A 342 10.44 -11.79 -9.84
C TYR A 342 10.47 -12.84 -10.96
N PRO A 343 9.79 -12.58 -12.09
CA PRO A 343 9.80 -13.48 -13.24
C PRO A 343 11.09 -13.36 -14.05
N ILE A 344 11.46 -14.43 -14.75
CA ILE A 344 12.52 -14.50 -15.75
C ILE A 344 11.87 -14.70 -17.11
N ALA A 345 12.14 -13.82 -18.07
CA ALA A 345 11.67 -13.96 -19.45
C ALA A 345 12.45 -15.04 -20.20
#